data_AF-A0A5M4B5E0-F1
#
_entry.id   AF-A0A5M4B5E0-F1
#
_cell.length_a   1.000
_cell.length_b   1.000
_cell.length_c   1.000
_cell.angle_alpha   90.00
_cell.angle_beta   90.00
_cell.angle_gamma   90.00
#
_symmetry.space_group_name_H-M   'P 1'
#
loop_
_entity.id
_entity.type
_entity.pdbx_description
1 polymer ?
#
loop_
_entity_poly.entity_id
_entity_poly.type
_entity_poly.pdbx_seq_one_letter_code
_entity_poly.pdbx_strand_id
1 'polypeptide(L)'
;MTDLLKVLNKYIILLIISSLFGMPWFYVQNLLFDISNHETYALASSIPNYVTYLIRLIIIILLIIDFRKENLKNIVLTCIATLFFPLLGVVILSLLILEKGKEKASA
;
A
#
# COMPACT_ATOMS: atom_id res chain seq x y z
N MET A 1 0.14 22.34 0.44
CA MET A 1 -0.36 21.52 1.57
C MET A 1 -1.58 20.69 1.18
N THR A 2 -2.57 21.27 0.52
CA THR A 2 -3.77 20.58 0.00
C THR A 2 -3.46 19.43 -0.96
N ASP A 3 -2.46 19.56 -1.82
CA ASP A 3 -2.10 18.48 -2.78
C ASP A 3 -1.40 17.29 -2.12
N LEU A 4 -0.52 17.54 -1.15
CA LEU A 4 0.12 16.49 -0.35
C LEU A 4 -0.92 15.70 0.45
N LEU A 5 -1.89 16.40 1.06
CA LEU A 5 -3.03 15.76 1.73
C LEU A 5 -3.84 14.90 0.78
N LYS A 6 -4.14 15.36 -0.45
CA LYS A 6 -4.84 14.56 -1.46
C LYS A 6 -4.09 13.28 -1.82
N VAL A 7 -2.77 13.39 -2.02
CA VAL A 7 -1.91 12.25 -2.35
C VAL A 7 -1.88 11.25 -1.18
N LEU A 8 -1.64 11.71 0.05
CA LEU A 8 -1.63 10.87 1.25
C LEU A 8 -2.98 10.20 1.51
N ASN A 9 -4.09 10.91 1.34
CA ASN A 9 -5.41 10.37 1.65
C ASN A 9 -5.73 9.14 0.79
N LYS A 10 -5.29 9.13 -0.48
CA LYS A 10 -5.37 7.95 -1.36
C LYS A 10 -4.68 6.73 -0.75
N TYR A 11 -3.46 6.89 -0.27
CA TYR A 11 -2.68 5.79 0.32
C TYR A 11 -3.23 5.34 1.68
N ILE A 12 -3.67 6.28 2.51
CA ILE A 12 -4.29 5.99 3.81
C ILE A 12 -5.55 5.16 3.62
N ILE A 13 -6.44 5.55 2.71
CA ILE A 13 -7.66 4.79 2.39
C ILE A 13 -7.29 3.37 1.93
N LEU A 14 -6.28 3.23 1.05
CA LEU A 14 -5.85 1.92 0.56
C LEU A 14 -5.32 1.01 1.68
N LEU A 15 -4.55 1.58 2.61
CA LEU A 15 -4.03 0.87 3.78
C LEU A 15 -5.15 0.47 4.75
N ILE A 16 -6.16 1.33 4.94
CA ILE A 16 -7.34 1.01 5.76
C ILE A 16 -8.12 -0.13 5.13
N ILE A 17 -8.39 -0.08 3.82
CA ILE A 17 -9.09 -1.17 3.09
C ILE A 17 -8.31 -2.47 3.22
N SER A 18 -6.98 -2.43 3.05
CA SER A 18 -6.11 -3.59 3.25
C SER A 18 -6.23 -4.17 4.67
N SER A 19 -6.26 -3.31 5.68
CA SER A 19 -6.35 -3.72 7.09
C SER A 19 -7.71 -4.33 7.40
N LEU A 20 -8.77 -3.78 6.82
CA LEU A 20 -10.14 -4.27 6.96
C LEU A 20 -10.35 -5.63 6.29
N PHE A 21 -9.47 -6.08 5.39
CA PHE A 21 -9.60 -7.40 4.78
C PHE A 21 -9.05 -8.52 5.69
N GLY A 22 -8.02 -8.23 6.49
CA GLY A 22 -7.34 -9.25 7.29
C GLY A 22 -8.18 -9.80 8.45
N MET A 23 -8.78 -8.92 9.25
CA MET A 23 -9.57 -9.33 10.43
C MET A 23 -10.84 -10.13 10.07
N PRO A 24 -11.71 -9.68 9.16
CA PRO A 24 -12.90 -10.42 8.76
C PRO A 24 -12.56 -11.76 8.11
N TRP A 25 -11.46 -11.83 7.36
CA TRP A 25 -11.05 -13.09 6.73
C TRP A 25 -10.73 -14.18 7.75
N PHE A 26 -10.16 -13.82 8.91
CA PHE A 26 -9.89 -14.78 9.98
C PHE A 26 -11.17 -15.47 10.46
N TYR A 27 -12.27 -14.72 10.58
CA TYR A 27 -13.58 -15.28 10.95
C TYR A 27 -14.16 -16.16 9.85
N VAL A 28 -14.04 -15.74 8.58
CA VAL A 28 -14.47 -16.54 7.42
C VAL A 28 -13.68 -17.86 7.33
N GLN A 29 -12.37 -17.82 7.59
CA GLN A 29 -11.50 -18.99 7.57
C GLN A 29 -11.89 -20.00 8.65
N ASN A 30 -12.17 -19.53 9.89
CA ASN A 30 -12.65 -20.41 10.95
C ASN A 30 -14.01 -21.05 10.62
N LEU A 31 -14.91 -20.30 9.98
CA LEU A 31 -16.24 -20.80 9.60
C LEU A 31 -16.16 -21.84 8.48
N LEU A 32 -15.20 -21.70 7.55
CA LEU A 32 -14.94 -22.69 6.49
C LEU A 32 -14.20 -23.95 6.99
N PHE A 33 -13.46 -23.85 8.10
CA PHE A 33 -12.75 -24.97 8.71
C PHE A 33 -13.70 -26.09 9.15
N ASP A 34 -14.90 -25.72 9.62
CA ASP A 34 -15.92 -26.66 10.09
C ASP A 34 -16.61 -27.44 8.96
N ILE A 35 -16.42 -27.04 7.70
CA ILE A 35 -17.26 -27.47 6.57
C ILE A 35 -16.46 -28.23 5.48
N SER A 36 -15.12 -28.18 5.46
CA SER A 36 -14.36 -28.54 4.24
C SER A 36 -13.12 -29.43 4.41
N ASN A 37 -12.84 -30.24 3.37
CA ASN A 37 -11.64 -31.06 3.21
C ASN A 37 -10.35 -30.21 3.19
N HIS A 38 -9.22 -30.83 3.55
CA HIS A 38 -7.91 -30.19 3.72
C HIS A 38 -7.44 -29.32 2.53
N GLU A 39 -7.80 -29.70 1.29
CA GLU A 39 -7.45 -28.94 0.07
C GLU A 39 -8.15 -27.59 -0.03
N THR A 40 -9.44 -27.53 0.31
CA THR A 40 -10.23 -26.29 0.29
C THR A 40 -9.70 -25.30 1.34
N TYR A 41 -9.25 -25.81 2.48
CA TYR A 41 -8.61 -25.00 3.52
C TYR A 41 -7.27 -24.41 3.07
N ALA A 42 -6.42 -25.21 2.40
CA ALA A 42 -5.15 -24.72 1.86
C ALA A 42 -5.37 -23.55 0.90
N LEU A 43 -6.35 -23.64 0.00
CA LEU A 43 -6.76 -22.56 -0.89
C LEU A 43 -7.30 -21.35 -0.11
N ALA A 44 -8.25 -21.53 0.81
CA ALA A 44 -8.84 -20.43 1.59
C ALA A 44 -7.80 -19.69 2.46
N SER A 45 -6.84 -20.42 3.03
CA SER A 45 -5.74 -19.84 3.82
C SER A 45 -4.76 -19.01 2.98
N SER A 46 -4.67 -19.27 1.67
CA SER A 46 -3.76 -18.57 0.76
C SER A 46 -4.33 -17.25 0.22
N ILE A 47 -5.66 -17.07 0.21
CA ILE A 47 -6.34 -15.88 -0.33
C ILE A 47 -5.84 -14.58 0.29
N PRO A 48 -5.67 -14.44 1.62
CA PRO A 48 -5.15 -13.21 2.24
C PRO A 48 -3.77 -12.83 1.74
N ASN A 49 -2.91 -13.83 1.48
CA ASN A 49 -1.58 -13.58 0.96
C ASN A 49 -1.66 -13.01 -0.44
N TYR A 50 -2.47 -13.61 -1.33
CA TYR A 50 -2.68 -13.09 -2.68
C TYR A 50 -3.25 -11.66 -2.67
N VAL A 51 -4.27 -11.40 -1.85
CA VAL A 51 -4.84 -10.06 -1.70
C VAL A 51 -3.80 -9.07 -1.20
N THR A 52 -2.99 -9.45 -0.20
CA THR A 52 -1.91 -8.61 0.34
C THR A 52 -0.88 -8.27 -0.74
N TYR A 53 -0.42 -9.26 -1.52
CA TYR A 53 0.53 -9.02 -2.62
C TYR A 53 -0.06 -8.11 -3.70
N LEU A 54 -1.33 -8.30 -4.04
CA LEU A 54 -2.03 -7.50 -5.04
C LEU A 54 -2.15 -6.04 -4.59
N ILE A 55 -2.47 -5.80 -3.32
CA ILE A 55 -2.49 -4.45 -2.73
C ILE A 55 -1.09 -3.82 -2.75
N ARG A 56 -0.04 -4.57 -2.38
CA ARG A 56 1.34 -4.06 -2.46
C ARG A 56 1.71 -3.65 -3.88
N LEU A 57 1.33 -4.45 -4.88
CA LEU A 57 1.57 -4.14 -6.28
C LEU A 57 0.84 -2.86 -6.71
N ILE A 58 -0.43 -2.68 -6.28
CA ILE A 58 -1.18 -1.44 -6.51
C ILE A 58 -0.48 -0.24 -5.89
N ILE A 59 0.01 -0.34 -4.64
CA ILE A 59 0.72 0.75 -3.96
C ILE A 59 1.97 1.15 -4.74
N ILE A 60 2.75 0.18 -5.24
CA ILE A 60 3.94 0.44 -6.05
C ILE A 60 3.60 1.16 -7.34
N ILE A 61 2.57 0.72 -8.06
CA ILE A 61 2.14 1.36 -9.30
C ILE A 61 1.72 2.81 -9.03
N LEU A 62 0.92 3.04 -7.97
CA LEU A 62 0.50 4.38 -7.59
C LEU A 62 1.68 5.27 -7.20
N LEU A 63 2.67 4.74 -6.47
CA LEU A 63 3.88 5.46 -6.12
C LEU A 63 4.65 5.87 -7.37
N ILE A 64 4.85 4.96 -8.34
CA ILE A 64 5.52 5.29 -9.60
C ILE A 64 4.80 6.43 -10.33
N ILE A 65 3.46 6.38 -10.40
CA ILE A 65 2.66 7.43 -11.03
C ILE A 65 2.84 8.77 -10.32
N ASP A 66 2.74 8.81 -8.99
CA ASP A 66 2.86 10.05 -8.22
C ASP A 66 4.28 10.62 -8.25
N PHE A 67 5.32 9.77 -8.19
CA PHE A 67 6.71 10.19 -8.34
C PHE A 67 6.95 10.83 -9.71
N ARG A 68 6.41 10.25 -10.79
CA ARG A 68 6.51 10.82 -12.14
C ARG A 68 5.75 12.13 -12.24
N LYS A 69 4.54 12.20 -11.69
CA LYS A 69 3.71 13.42 -11.69
C LYS A 69 4.39 14.57 -10.94
N GLU A 70 5.01 14.27 -9.81
CA GLU A 70 5.74 15.23 -8.99
C GLU A 70 7.20 15.40 -9.41
N ASN A 71 7.66 14.74 -10.47
CA ASN A 71 9.04 14.84 -10.99
C ASN A 71 10.11 14.65 -9.89
N LEU A 72 9.86 13.69 -8.98
CA LEU A 72 10.69 13.41 -7.81
C LEU A 72 11.79 12.40 -8.15
N LYS A 73 12.99 12.59 -7.59
CA LYS A 73 14.11 11.65 -7.69
C LYS A 73 13.92 10.46 -6.73
N ASN A 74 14.72 9.41 -6.87
CA ASN A 74 14.71 8.22 -5.99
C ASN A 74 13.50 7.28 -6.13
N ILE A 75 12.85 7.26 -7.30
CA ILE A 75 11.71 6.37 -7.61
C ILE A 75 12.07 4.90 -7.33
N VAL A 76 13.22 4.44 -7.85
CA VAL A 76 13.65 3.03 -7.77
C VAL A 76 13.87 2.60 -6.32
N LEU A 77 14.62 3.39 -5.54
CA LEU A 77 14.90 3.10 -4.13
C LEU A 77 13.61 3.04 -3.31
N THR A 78 12.69 3.98 -3.57
CA THR A 78 11.40 4.03 -2.88
C THR A 78 10.52 2.83 -3.24
N CYS A 79 10.49 2.41 -4.51
CA CYS A 79 9.77 1.22 -4.94
C CYS A 79 10.33 -0.06 -4.31
N ILE A 80 11.66 -0.19 -4.23
CA ILE A 80 12.31 -1.31 -3.52
C ILE A 80 11.90 -1.31 -2.05
N ALA A 81 11.95 -0.17 -1.38
CA ALA A 81 11.56 -0.06 0.01
C ALA A 81 10.07 -0.40 0.24
N THR A 82 9.21 -0.02 -0.70
CA THR A 82 7.75 -0.29 -0.69
C THR A 82 7.44 -1.78 -0.81
N LEU A 83 8.24 -2.57 -1.54
CA LEU A 83 8.05 -4.02 -1.64
C LEU A 83 8.11 -4.70 -0.26
N PHE A 84 9.05 -4.25 0.58
CA PHE A 84 9.23 -4.76 1.94
C PHE A 84 8.24 -4.10 2.91
N PHE A 85 8.14 -2.77 2.85
CA PHE A 85 7.34 -1.95 3.76
C PHE A 85 6.55 -0.90 2.97
N PRO A 86 5.29 -1.18 2.58
CA PRO A 86 4.48 -0.27 1.77
C PRO A 86 4.32 1.11 2.42
N LEU A 87 4.21 1.13 3.75
CA LEU A 87 4.11 2.35 4.54
C LEU A 87 5.35 3.23 4.40
N LEU A 88 6.54 2.62 4.34
CA LEU A 88 7.81 3.34 4.21
C LEU A 88 7.91 4.05 2.86
N GLY A 89 7.40 3.42 1.80
CA GLY A 89 7.27 4.05 0.48
C GLY A 89 6.45 5.34 0.50
N VAL A 90 5.30 5.30 1.17
CA VAL A 90 4.40 6.46 1.33
C VAL A 90 5.06 7.56 2.16
N VAL A 91 5.80 7.19 3.21
CA VAL A 91 6.54 8.17 4.04
C VAL A 91 7.64 8.85 3.22
N ILE A 92 8.43 8.10 2.45
CA ILE A 92 9.48 8.68 1.59
C ILE A 92 8.86 9.64 0.56
N LEU A 93 7.77 9.23 -0.11
CA LEU A 93 7.05 10.10 -1.04
C LEU A 93 6.62 11.41 -0.34
N SER A 94 6.04 11.30 0.85
CA SER A 94 5.54 12.45 1.61
C SER A 94 6.66 13.42 1.97
N LEU A 95 7.81 12.91 2.41
CA LEU A 95 8.99 13.71 2.75
C LEU A 95 9.53 14.45 1.51
N LEU A 96 9.65 13.76 0.38
CA LEU A 96 10.15 14.36 -0.86
C LEU A 96 9.22 15.45 -1.43
N ILE A 97 7.90 15.25 -1.35
CA ILE A 97 6.94 16.29 -1.73
C ILE A 97 7.06 17.51 -0.80
N LEU A 98 7.23 17.28 0.51
CA LEU A 98 7.36 18.36 1.49
C LEU A 98 8.65 19.16 1.29
N GLU A 99 9.77 18.49 1.02
CA GLU A 99 11.07 19.09 0.71
C GLU A 99 10.99 19.97 -0.54
N LYS A 100 10.47 19.43 -1.64
CA LYS A 100 10.22 20.18 -2.89
C LYS A 100 9.32 21.40 -2.67
N GLY A 101 8.34 21.29 -1.77
CA GLY A 101 7.46 22.40 -1.40
C GLY A 101 8.18 23.52 -0.64
N LYS A 102 9.15 23.18 0.22
CA LYS A 102 9.97 24.16 0.96
C LYS A 102 10.95 24.87 0.03
N GLU A 103 11.60 24.15 -0.88
CA GLU A 103 12.53 24.74 -1.86
C GLU A 103 11.83 25.79 -2.73
N LYS A 104 10.60 25.53 -3.17
CA LYS A 104 9.79 26.48 -3.95
C LYS A 104 9.33 27.72 -3.18
N ALA A 105 9.22 27.63 -1.85
CA ALA A 105 8.79 28.76 -1.02
C ALA A 105 9.98 29.65 -0.58
N SER A 106 11.21 29.13 -0.71
CA SER A 106 12.45 29.82 -0.35
C SER A 106 13.18 30.44 -1.55
N ALA A 107 12.64 30.28 -2.76
CA ALA A 107 13.15 30.84 -4.02
C ALA A 107 12.23 31.96 -4.52
#